data_AF-A0A7K3PHR3-F1
#
_entry.id   AF-A0A7K3PHR3-F1
#
_cell.length_a   1.000
_cell.length_b   1.000
_cell.length_c   1.000
_cell.angle_alpha   90.00
_cell.angle_beta   90.00
_cell.angle_gamma   90.00
#
_symmetry.space_group_name_H-M   'P 1'
#
loop_
_entity.id
_entity.type
_entity.pdbx_description
1 polymer ?
#
loop_
_entity_poly.entity_id
_entity_poly.type
_entity_poly.pdbx_seq_one_letter_code
_entity_poly.pdbx_strand_id
1 'polypeptide(L)' 'RDEQGRTPLLLAALADRVPVAEVLVAAGADVNAQDARDDSAWLVTGVTGSVAMMRALLPGGPDVTLTNRFGGVSVI' A
#
# COMPACT_ATOMS: atom_id res chain seq x y z
N ARG A 1 7.18 -6.20 -10.17
CA ARG A 1 7.48 -6.65 -8.80
C ARG A 1 8.99 -6.88 -8.72
N ASP A 2 9.61 -6.68 -7.57
CA ASP A 2 11.02 -7.05 -7.35
C ASP A 2 11.15 -8.53 -6.89
N GLU A 3 12.36 -8.96 -6.53
CA GLU A 3 12.65 -10.32 -6.06
C GLU A 3 11.92 -10.69 -4.76
N GLN A 4 11.47 -9.70 -3.99
CA GLN A 4 10.70 -9.88 -2.75
C GLN A 4 9.19 -9.73 -3.00
N GLY A 5 8.76 -9.63 -4.26
CA GLY A 5 7.36 -9.47 -4.63
C GLY A 5 6.82 -8.05 -4.47
N ARG A 6 7.66 -7.07 -4.10
CA ARG A 6 7.23 -5.69 -3.83
C ARG A 6 6.83 -4.98 -5.13
N THR A 7 5.71 -4.28 -5.09
CA THR A 7 5.27 -3.43 -6.21
C THR A 7 5.90 -2.04 -6.13
N PRO A 8 5.99 -1.30 -7.25
CA PRO A 8 6.40 0.11 -7.20
C PRO A 8 5.54 0.95 -6.25
N LEU A 9 4.24 0.62 -6.17
CA LEU A 9 3.30 1.29 -5.27
C LEU A 9 3.60 1.00 -3.80
N LEU A 10 3.90 -0.26 -3.45
CA LEU A 10 4.31 -0.61 -2.09
C LEU A 10 5.61 0.11 -1.69
N LEU A 11 6.59 0.18 -2.59
CA LEU A 11 7.83 0.91 -2.33
C LEU A 11 7.59 2.42 -2.14
N ALA A 12 6.70 3.02 -2.93
CA ALA A 12 6.30 4.42 -2.76
C ALA A 12 5.60 4.65 -1.42
N ALA A 13 4.72 3.73 -1.01
CA ALA A 13 4.02 3.78 0.27
C ALA A 13 4.97 3.64 1.47
N LEU A 14 5.92 2.69 1.41
CA LEU A 14 6.97 2.50 2.42
C LEU A 14 7.88 3.72 2.58
N ALA A 15 8.14 4.44 1.49
CA ALA A 15 8.96 5.65 1.48
C ALA A 15 8.15 6.96 1.66
N ASP A 16 6.85 6.86 1.96
CA ASP A 16 5.88 7.96 2.07
C ASP A 16 5.93 8.97 0.90
N ARG A 17 6.16 8.46 -0.32
CA ARG A 17 6.20 9.27 -1.55
C ARG A 17 4.81 9.44 -2.13
N VAL A 18 3.96 10.19 -1.42
CA VAL A 18 2.53 10.41 -1.76
C VAL A 18 2.33 10.79 -3.24
N PRO A 19 3.06 11.76 -3.83
CA PRO A 19 2.84 12.12 -5.24
C PRO A 19 3.13 10.99 -6.22
N VAL A 20 4.09 10.11 -5.88
CA VAL A 20 4.40 8.92 -6.71
C VAL A 20 3.28 7.90 -6.58
N ALA A 21 2.76 7.70 -5.37
CA ALA A 21 1.63 6.80 -5.14
C ALA A 21 0.38 7.24 -5.90
N GLU A 22 0.06 8.54 -5.91
CA GLU A 22 -1.07 9.10 -6.68
C GLU A 22 -0.96 8.77 -8.18
N VAL A 23 0.21 9.00 -8.79
CA VAL A 23 0.46 8.70 -10.20
C VAL A 23 0.31 7.20 -10.47
N LEU A 24 0.82 6.35 -9.60
CA LEU A 24 0.73 4.89 -9.75
C LEU A 24 -0.70 4.40 -9.62
N VAL A 25 -1.48 4.90 -8.66
CA VAL A 25 -2.90 4.57 -8.50
C VAL A 25 -3.72 5.03 -9.70
N ALA A 26 -3.47 6.25 -10.20
CA ALA A 26 -4.11 6.76 -11.41
C ALA A 26 -3.78 5.91 -12.66
N ALA A 27 -2.61 5.28 -12.69
CA ALA A 27 -2.20 4.34 -13.73
C ALA A 27 -2.79 2.92 -13.57
N GLY A 28 -3.62 2.69 -12.55
CA GLY A 28 -4.25 1.39 -12.30
C GLY A 28 -3.36 0.41 -11.52
N ALA A 29 -2.38 0.90 -10.75
CA ALA A 29 -1.61 0.04 -9.87
C ALA A 29 -2.50 -0.63 -8.81
N ASP A 30 -2.29 -1.92 -8.62
CA ASP A 30 -3.00 -2.72 -7.62
C ASP A 30 -2.54 -2.36 -6.20
N VAL A 31 -3.42 -1.68 -5.44
CA VAL A 31 -3.21 -1.28 -4.05
C VAL A 31 -3.20 -2.47 -3.07
N ASN A 32 -3.77 -3.61 -3.49
CA ASN A 32 -3.95 -4.82 -2.69
C ASN A 32 -2.84 -5.84 -2.89
N ALA A 33 -1.96 -5.61 -3.88
CA ALA A 33 -0.84 -6.50 -4.16
C ALA A 33 0.10 -6.62 -2.95
N GLN A 34 0.16 -7.82 -2.39
CA GLN A 34 1.06 -8.17 -1.29
C GLN A 34 2.43 -8.64 -1.78
N ASP A 35 3.46 -8.26 -1.03
CA ASP A 35 4.82 -8.77 -1.18
C ASP A 35 4.99 -10.13 -0.46
N ALA A 36 6.22 -10.66 -0.45
CA ALA A 36 6.53 -11.93 0.22
C ALA A 36 6.39 -11.90 1.76
N ARG A 37 6.07 -10.75 2.35
CA ARG A 37 5.84 -10.58 3.79
C ARG A 37 4.39 -10.22 4.11
N ASP A 38 3.49 -10.42 3.14
CA ASP A 38 2.07 -10.08 3.18
C ASP A 38 1.81 -8.58 3.39
N ASP A 39 2.76 -7.72 3.03
CA ASP A 39 2.59 -6.26 3.12
C ASP A 39 2.06 -5.71 1.78
N SER A 40 0.98 -4.93 1.82
CA SER A 40 0.42 -4.20 0.68
C SER A 40 0.58 -2.68 0.87
N ALA A 41 0.37 -1.90 -0.20
CA ALA A 41 0.45 -0.45 -0.12
C ALA A 41 -0.53 0.12 0.92
N TRP A 42 -1.72 -0.48 1.05
CA TRP A 42 -2.70 -0.11 2.07
C TRP A 42 -2.29 -0.55 3.48
N LEU A 43 -1.71 -1.74 3.65
CA LEU A 43 -1.32 -2.23 4.97
C LEU A 43 -0.23 -1.39 5.62
N VAL A 44 0.72 -0.89 4.82
CA VAL A 44 1.82 -0.08 5.35
C VAL A 44 1.37 1.30 5.84
N THR A 45 0.19 1.80 5.44
CA THR A 45 -0.29 3.10 5.95
C THR A 45 -0.65 3.06 7.44
N GLY A 46 -1.10 1.91 7.95
CA GLY A 46 -1.32 1.71 9.39
C GLY A 46 -0.01 1.67 10.19
N VAL A 47 1.10 1.29 9.54
CA VAL A 47 2.44 1.31 10.14
C VAL A 47 3.05 2.72 10.12
N THR A 48 2.90 3.45 8.99
CA THR A 48 3.47 4.79 8.84
C THR A 48 2.62 5.89 9.47
N GLY A 49 1.31 5.65 9.69
CA GLY A 49 0.35 6.66 10.15
C GLY A 49 0.04 7.74 9.11
N SER A 50 0.43 7.54 7.84
CA SER A 50 0.30 8.56 6.80
C SER A 50 -1.13 8.64 6.25
N VAL A 51 -1.91 9.58 6.80
CA VAL A 51 -3.26 9.90 6.30
C VAL A 51 -3.22 10.40 4.85
N ALA A 52 -2.15 11.09 4.46
CA ALA A 52 -1.97 11.56 3.09
C ALA A 52 -1.81 10.37 2.12
N MET A 53 -0.96 9.39 2.46
CA MET A 53 -0.82 8.17 1.68
C MET A 53 -2.13 7.38 1.62
N MET A 54 -2.86 7.27 2.73
CA MET A 54 -4.19 6.64 2.73
C MET A 54 -5.12 7.29 1.69
N ARG A 55 -5.18 8.62 1.67
CA ARG A 55 -6.03 9.36 0.73
C ARG A 55 -5.61 9.12 -0.72
N ALA A 56 -4.31 9.01 -0.99
CA ALA A 56 -3.80 8.70 -2.32
C ALA A 56 -4.16 7.27 -2.79
N LEU A 57 -4.27 6.31 -1.87
CA LEU A 57 -4.57 4.91 -2.18
C LEU A 57 -6.07 4.60 -2.28
N LEU A 58 -6.93 5.37 -1.61
CA LEU A 58 -8.40 5.17 -1.61
C LEU A 58 -9.02 5.00 -3.01
N PRO A 59 -8.66 5.79 -4.05
CA PRO A 59 -9.21 5.63 -5.39
C PRO A 59 -8.92 4.27 -6.03
N GLY A 60 -7.86 3.57 -5.59
CA GLY A 60 -7.50 2.24 -6.08
C GLY A 60 -8.35 1.10 -5.51
N GLY A 61 -9.31 1.38 -4.62
CA GLY A 61 -10.19 0.38 -4.03
C GLY A 61 -9.47 -0.60 -3.09
N PRO A 62 -8.84 -0.11 -2.00
CA PRO A 62 -8.15 -0.97 -1.06
C PRO A 62 -9.12 -1.91 -0.34
N ASP A 63 -8.76 -3.19 -0.29
CA ASP A 63 -9.43 -4.19 0.52
C ASP A 63 -9.01 -4.05 1.98
N VAL A 64 -9.91 -3.47 2.78
CA VAL A 64 -9.72 -3.22 4.21
C VAL A 64 -9.77 -4.48 5.06
N THR A 65 -10.05 -5.64 4.47
CA THR A 65 -10.05 -6.94 5.16
C THR A 65 -8.72 -7.67 5.05
N LEU A 66 -7.82 -7.22 4.16
CA LEU A 66 -6.48 -7.77 4.05
C LEU A 66 -5.70 -7.58 5.36
N THR A 67 -4.92 -8.60 5.71
CA THR A 67 -4.08 -8.61 6.89
C THR A 67 -2.62 -8.79 6.50
N ASN A 68 -1.72 -8.20 7.29
CA ASN A 68 -0.29 -8.49 7.19
C ASN A 68 0.04 -9.87 7.77
N ARG A 69 1.30 -10.28 7.69
CA ARG A 69 1.81 -11.56 8.24
C ARG A 69 1.56 -11.80 9.74
N PHE A 70 1.11 -10.79 10.48
CA PHE A 70 0.78 -10.88 11.90
C PHE A 70 -0.74 -10.89 12.16
N GLY A 71 -1.57 -10.93 11.10
CA GLY A 71 -3.02 -10.84 11.22
C GLY A 71 -3.54 -9.42 11.46
N GLY A 72 -2.69 -8.40 11.36
CA GLY A 72 -3.08 -7.00 11.54
C GLY A 72 -3.65 -6.39 10.26
N VAL A 73 -4.81 -5.72 10.36
CA VAL A 73 -5.36 -4.87 9.29
C VAL A 73 -4.83 -3.43 9.44
N SER A 74 -4.91 -2.64 8.36
CA SER A 74 -4.64 -1.20 8.43
C SER A 74 -5.80 -0.50 9.15
N VAL A 75 -5.60 -0.12 10.41
CA VAL A 75 -6.52 0.73 11.18
C VAL A 75 -5.82 2.07 11.33
N ILE A 76 -6.21 3.04 10.51
CA ILE A 76 -5.70 4.41 10.63
C ILE A 76 -6.69 5.23 11.44
#